data_AF-A0A836SRA1-F1
#
_entry.id   AF-A0A836SRA1-F1
#
_cell.length_a   1.000
_cell.length_b   1.000
_cell.length_c   1.000
_cell.angle_alpha   90.00
_cell.angle_beta   90.00
_cell.angle_gamma   90.00
#
_symmetry.space_group_name_H-M   'P 1'
#
loop_
_entity.id
_entity.type
_entity.pdbx_description
1 polymer ?
#
loop_
_entity_poly.entity_id
_entity_poly.type
_entity_poly.pdbx_seq_one_letter_code
_entity_poly.pdbx_strand_id
1 'polypeptide(L)'
;MVGSAQKRTIYKVLKGITPEEVGFLTDGRKEILYEVNLTGEIMAQLIPEFSPSLDLVVPRYCPCCSQPWPKGRPIPEGVTLIIKDEVKKTYSGIIIDASAFKFEPPLFLRIRDKSGHLIYSLSFAERDQVVMNGLVSYLAGDDHLLTHDRVGSRPLRIRALNFIDGDLVISDRDGRLMHGSKHNIELMRQCRVVVIRQP
;
A
#
# COMPACT_ATOMS: atom_id res chain seq x y z
N MET A 1 -18.05 7.41 -7.09
CA MET A 1 -19.45 7.11 -6.72
C MET A 1 -19.64 5.60 -6.82
N VAL A 2 -20.05 4.93 -5.75
CA VAL A 2 -20.26 3.46 -5.73
C VAL A 2 -21.51 3.12 -6.54
N GLY A 3 -21.39 2.22 -7.52
CA GLY A 3 -22.47 1.81 -8.42
C GLY A 3 -23.60 1.08 -7.68
N SER A 4 -24.81 1.08 -8.24
CA SER A 4 -25.99 0.42 -7.65
C SER A 4 -25.78 -1.09 -7.44
N ALA A 5 -25.00 -1.75 -8.31
CA ALA A 5 -24.62 -3.15 -8.17
C ALA A 5 -23.63 -3.39 -7.01
N GLN A 6 -22.56 -2.58 -6.90
CA GLN A 6 -21.61 -2.65 -5.78
C GLN A 6 -22.30 -2.50 -4.42
N LYS A 7 -23.26 -1.55 -4.31
CA LYS A 7 -24.04 -1.35 -3.07
C LYS A 7 -24.81 -2.61 -2.66
N ARG A 8 -25.40 -3.33 -3.62
CA ARG A 8 -26.14 -4.58 -3.35
C ARG A 8 -25.21 -5.69 -2.86
N THR A 9 -24.03 -5.82 -3.46
CA THR A 9 -23.02 -6.80 -3.04
C THR A 9 -22.54 -6.52 -1.62
N ILE A 10 -22.14 -5.27 -1.32
CA ILE A 10 -21.71 -4.87 0.03
C ILE A 10 -22.82 -5.14 1.04
N TYR A 11 -24.06 -4.77 0.73
CA TYR A 11 -25.20 -5.01 1.61
C TYR A 11 -25.45 -6.50 1.88
N LYS A 12 -25.22 -7.36 0.88
CA LYS A 12 -25.32 -8.81 1.05
C LYS A 12 -24.25 -9.33 2.02
N VAL A 13 -23.01 -8.84 1.90
CA VAL A 13 -21.92 -9.19 2.83
C VAL A 13 -22.30 -8.75 4.24
N LEU A 14 -22.70 -7.49 4.43
CA LEU A 14 -23.08 -6.94 5.72
C LEU A 14 -24.25 -7.70 6.38
N LYS A 15 -25.22 -8.17 5.59
CA LYS A 15 -26.34 -8.99 6.09
C LYS A 15 -25.91 -10.36 6.61
N GLY A 16 -24.77 -10.89 6.14
CA GLY A 16 -24.26 -12.19 6.57
C GLY A 16 -23.46 -12.14 7.86
N ILE A 17 -23.18 -10.95 8.39
CA ILE A 17 -22.32 -10.78 9.57
C ILE A 17 -23.13 -11.03 10.83
N THR A 18 -22.63 -11.92 11.67
CA THR A 18 -23.17 -12.19 13.00
C THR A 18 -22.59 -11.19 14.00
N PRO A 19 -23.38 -10.74 14.99
CA PRO A 19 -22.85 -9.86 16.03
C PRO A 19 -21.77 -10.59 16.84
N GLU A 20 -20.70 -9.87 17.15
CA GLU A 20 -19.58 -10.35 17.95
C GLU A 20 -19.96 -10.39 19.44
N GLU A 21 -20.55 -9.29 19.91
CA GLU A 21 -21.01 -9.16 21.30
C GLU A 21 -22.41 -8.54 21.35
N VAL A 22 -23.18 -8.98 22.34
CA VAL A 22 -24.51 -8.47 22.63
C VAL A 22 -24.59 -8.13 24.11
N GLY A 23 -24.48 -6.84 24.41
CA GLY A 23 -24.58 -6.28 25.75
C GLY A 23 -25.99 -5.77 26.09
N PHE A 24 -26.32 -5.76 27.37
CA PHE A 24 -27.53 -5.12 27.89
C PHE A 24 -27.13 -4.04 28.89
N LEU A 25 -27.66 -2.84 28.69
CA LEU A 25 -27.43 -1.68 29.55
C LEU A 25 -28.48 -1.63 30.67
N THR A 26 -28.12 -0.98 31.78
CA THR A 26 -28.97 -0.86 32.98
C THR A 26 -30.27 -0.10 32.75
N ASP A 27 -30.36 0.66 31.66
CA ASP A 27 -31.56 1.39 31.23
C ASP A 27 -32.48 0.57 30.29
N GLY A 28 -32.18 -0.71 30.10
CA GLY A 28 -32.94 -1.60 29.23
C GLY A 28 -32.57 -1.51 27.74
N ARG A 29 -31.56 -0.72 27.36
CA ARG A 29 -31.04 -0.71 25.99
C ARG A 29 -30.15 -1.93 25.72
N LYS A 30 -30.05 -2.29 24.44
CA LYS A 30 -29.21 -3.38 23.93
C LYS A 30 -28.09 -2.78 23.09
N GLU A 31 -26.85 -3.15 23.38
CA GLU A 31 -25.68 -2.83 22.57
C GLU A 31 -25.31 -4.06 21.75
N ILE A 32 -25.02 -3.86 20.46
CA ILE A 32 -24.65 -4.94 19.54
C ILE A 32 -23.39 -4.51 18.81
N LEU A 33 -22.32 -5.27 18.99
CA LEU A 33 -21.05 -5.04 18.32
C LEU A 33 -20.97 -5.89 17.05
N TYR A 34 -20.58 -5.27 15.94
CA TYR A 34 -20.29 -5.94 14.68
C TYR A 34 -18.86 -5.62 14.27
N GLU A 35 -18.10 -6.65 13.93
CA GLU A 35 -16.79 -6.52 13.32
C GLU A 35 -16.88 -6.86 11.82
N VAL A 36 -16.24 -6.02 11.00
CA VAL A 36 -16.24 -6.20 9.53
C VAL A 36 -14.82 -6.07 9.01
N ASN A 37 -14.31 -7.14 8.40
CA ASN A 37 -13.04 -7.10 7.69
C ASN A 37 -13.19 -6.31 6.38
N LEU A 38 -12.40 -5.27 6.23
CA LEU A 38 -12.38 -4.46 4.99
C LEU A 38 -11.76 -5.20 3.80
N THR A 39 -11.04 -6.29 4.03
CA THR A 39 -10.41 -7.13 3.00
C THR A 39 -11.42 -8.10 2.35
N GLY A 40 -10.98 -8.84 1.33
CA GLY A 40 -11.79 -9.82 0.63
C GLY A 40 -12.91 -9.19 -0.21
N GLU A 41 -14.15 -9.67 -0.03
CA GLU A 41 -15.27 -9.28 -0.88
C GLU A 41 -15.56 -7.77 -0.83
N ILE A 42 -15.45 -7.14 0.34
CA ILE A 42 -15.68 -5.71 0.49
C ILE A 42 -14.61 -4.91 -0.27
N MET A 43 -13.34 -5.25 -0.07
CA MET A 43 -12.23 -4.61 -0.80
C MET A 43 -12.39 -4.75 -2.32
N ALA A 44 -12.77 -5.94 -2.80
CA ALA A 44 -12.94 -6.19 -4.23
C ALA A 44 -13.99 -5.27 -4.88
N GLN A 45 -14.98 -4.80 -4.11
CA GLN A 45 -15.98 -3.83 -4.57
C GLN A 45 -15.50 -2.38 -4.44
N LEU A 46 -14.60 -2.07 -3.51
CA LEU A 46 -14.11 -0.71 -3.26
C LEU A 46 -12.93 -0.33 -4.15
N ILE A 47 -12.15 -1.30 -4.62
CA ILE A 47 -11.01 -1.09 -5.51
C ILE A 47 -11.48 -0.39 -6.80
N PRO A 48 -10.99 0.82 -7.12
CA PRO A 48 -11.25 1.46 -8.40
C PRO A 48 -10.56 0.68 -9.52
N GLU A 49 -11.01 0.87 -10.76
CA GLU A 49 -10.26 0.36 -11.91
C GLU A 49 -8.91 1.10 -12.00
N PHE A 50 -7.82 0.33 -12.04
CA PHE A 50 -6.48 0.86 -12.24
C PHE A 50 -5.72 -0.06 -13.19
N SER A 51 -4.91 0.55 -14.05
CA SER A 51 -3.89 -0.20 -14.80
C SER A 51 -2.60 -0.16 -14.00
N PRO A 52 -1.93 -1.30 -13.77
CA PRO A 52 -0.65 -1.27 -13.10
C PRO A 52 0.36 -0.47 -13.94
N SER A 53 0.78 0.68 -13.42
CA SER A 53 1.84 1.48 -14.00
C SER A 53 2.99 1.52 -13.01
N LEU A 54 4.12 0.97 -13.43
CA LEU A 54 5.38 1.19 -12.73
C LEU A 54 5.99 2.44 -13.34
N ASP A 55 5.79 3.60 -12.72
CA ASP A 55 6.56 4.80 -13.02
C ASP A 55 7.65 4.92 -11.96
N LEU A 56 8.82 4.36 -12.26
CA LEU A 56 9.93 4.29 -11.31
C LEU A 56 10.80 5.53 -11.42
N VAL A 57 11.26 6.03 -10.27
CA VAL A 57 12.21 7.16 -10.21
C VAL A 57 13.66 6.75 -10.52
N VAL A 58 13.92 5.45 -10.72
CA VAL A 58 15.23 4.91 -11.08
C VAL A 58 15.31 4.62 -12.58
N PRO A 59 16.49 4.76 -13.20
CA PRO A 59 16.66 4.45 -14.61
C PRO A 59 16.39 2.97 -14.88
N ARG A 60 15.64 2.73 -15.94
CA ARG A 60 15.45 1.40 -16.51
C ARG A 60 16.46 1.17 -17.61
N TYR A 61 16.86 -0.07 -17.81
CA TYR A 61 17.87 -0.45 -18.79
C TYR A 61 17.32 -1.48 -19.78
N CYS A 62 17.85 -1.46 -21.00
CA CYS A 62 17.51 -2.43 -22.03
C CYS A 62 18.03 -3.83 -21.64
N PRO A 63 17.22 -4.90 -21.76
CA PRO A 63 17.67 -6.26 -21.46
C PRO A 63 18.77 -6.77 -22.39
N CYS A 64 18.81 -6.31 -23.65
CA CYS A 64 19.78 -6.80 -24.64
C CYS A 64 21.16 -6.16 -24.52
N CYS A 65 21.23 -4.86 -24.20
CA CYS A 65 22.49 -4.10 -24.19
C CYS A 65 22.85 -3.44 -22.86
N SER A 66 21.97 -3.53 -21.83
CA SER A 66 22.18 -2.93 -20.50
C SER A 66 22.42 -1.41 -20.50
N GLN A 67 22.05 -0.71 -21.56
CA GLN A 67 22.06 0.75 -21.65
C GLN A 67 20.78 1.34 -21.06
N PRO A 68 20.83 2.55 -20.46
CA PRO A 68 19.63 3.24 -19.98
C PRO A 68 18.61 3.41 -21.11
N TRP A 69 17.35 3.15 -20.82
CA TRP A 69 16.28 3.36 -21.79
C TRP A 69 16.09 4.86 -22.05
N PRO A 70 16.06 5.29 -23.32
CA PRO A 70 15.91 6.70 -23.64
C PRO A 70 14.56 7.25 -23.19
N LYS A 71 14.57 8.47 -22.62
CA LYS A 71 13.36 9.18 -22.18
C LYS A 71 12.41 9.41 -23.37
N GLY A 72 11.11 9.16 -23.18
CA GLY A 72 10.07 9.40 -24.18
C GLY A 72 9.93 8.34 -25.28
N ARG A 73 10.76 7.29 -25.29
CA ARG A 73 10.62 6.19 -26.25
C ARG A 73 9.66 5.13 -25.71
N PRO A 74 8.61 4.74 -26.45
CA PRO A 74 7.71 3.68 -26.02
C PRO A 74 8.46 2.34 -25.92
N ILE A 75 8.12 1.55 -24.93
CA ILE A 75 8.67 0.21 -24.73
C ILE A 75 7.92 -0.73 -25.69
N PRO A 76 8.62 -1.49 -26.55
CA PRO A 76 7.97 -2.46 -27.43
C PRO A 76 7.17 -3.50 -26.62
N GLU A 77 6.06 -3.98 -27.18
CA GLU A 77 5.27 -5.04 -26.55
C GLU A 77 6.11 -6.29 -26.29
N GLY A 78 5.95 -6.87 -25.09
CA GLY A 78 6.70 -8.05 -24.64
C GLY A 78 8.10 -7.77 -24.08
N VAL A 79 8.60 -6.53 -24.12
CA VAL A 79 9.92 -6.19 -23.55
C VAL A 79 9.77 -5.69 -22.12
N THR A 80 10.39 -6.39 -21.17
CA THR A 80 10.53 -5.93 -19.78
C THR A 80 11.90 -5.31 -19.57
N LEU A 81 11.93 -4.02 -19.22
CA LEU A 81 13.18 -3.34 -18.92
C LEU A 81 13.78 -3.83 -17.60
N ILE A 82 15.11 -3.95 -17.55
CA ILE A 82 15.81 -4.35 -16.34
C ILE A 82 16.05 -3.13 -15.44
N ILE A 83 16.11 -3.38 -14.14
CA ILE A 83 16.51 -2.41 -13.14
C ILE A 83 17.84 -2.91 -12.61
N LYS A 84 18.83 -2.02 -12.51
CA LYS A 84 20.09 -2.34 -11.84
C LYS A 84 19.85 -2.17 -10.35
N ASP A 85 20.15 -3.23 -9.59
CA ASP A 85 20.02 -3.17 -8.15
C ASP A 85 21.11 -2.25 -7.59
N GLU A 86 20.72 -1.00 -7.30
CA GLU A 86 21.55 -0.05 -6.55
C GLU A 86 21.64 -0.47 -5.08
N VAL A 87 20.65 -1.25 -4.63
CA VAL A 87 20.48 -1.71 -3.27
C VAL A 87 20.95 -3.15 -3.14
N LYS A 88 22.13 -3.35 -2.55
CA LYS A 88 22.68 -4.70 -2.28
C LYS A 88 21.98 -5.43 -1.12
N LYS A 89 21.15 -4.73 -0.34
CA LYS A 89 20.46 -5.29 0.83
C LYS A 89 19.09 -5.83 0.42
N THR A 90 18.81 -7.08 0.80
CA THR A 90 17.48 -7.68 0.66
C THR A 90 16.61 -7.31 1.87
N TYR A 91 15.47 -6.70 1.61
CA TYR A 91 14.48 -6.33 2.63
C TYR A 91 13.31 -7.31 2.61
N SER A 92 12.62 -7.51 3.73
CA SER A 92 11.43 -8.39 3.79
C SER A 92 10.10 -7.65 3.67
N GLY A 93 10.13 -6.31 3.72
CA GLY A 93 8.97 -5.43 3.63
C GLY A 93 9.39 -3.98 3.77
N ILE A 94 8.43 -3.06 3.76
CA ILE A 94 8.66 -1.62 3.87
C ILE A 94 7.83 -1.06 5.01
N ILE A 95 8.45 -0.27 5.88
CA ILE A 95 7.80 0.46 6.97
C ILE A 95 7.97 1.95 6.69
N ILE A 96 6.85 2.66 6.66
CA ILE A 96 6.81 4.12 6.59
C ILE A 96 6.43 4.65 7.97
N ASP A 97 7.38 5.30 8.62
CA ASP A 97 7.16 5.96 9.90
C ASP A 97 6.55 7.35 9.66
N ALA A 98 5.24 7.46 9.88
CA ALA A 98 4.48 8.70 9.83
C ALA A 98 3.91 9.06 11.21
N SER A 99 4.54 8.57 12.30
CA SER A 99 4.13 8.83 13.68
C SER A 99 4.14 10.32 14.07
N ALA A 100 4.93 11.13 13.36
CA ALA A 100 5.01 12.57 13.54
C ALA A 100 3.78 13.36 13.03
N PHE A 101 2.87 12.70 12.30
CA PHE A 101 1.72 13.35 11.66
C PHE A 101 0.41 12.73 12.13
N LYS A 102 -0.57 13.59 12.37
CA LYS A 102 -1.96 13.19 12.59
C LYS A 102 -2.72 13.26 11.28
N PHE A 103 -3.22 12.12 10.82
CA PHE A 103 -4.01 12.03 9.61
C PHE A 103 -5.04 10.90 9.70
N GLU A 104 -6.12 11.04 8.94
CA GLU A 104 -7.10 9.96 8.75
C GLU A 104 -6.53 8.96 7.73
N PRO A 105 -6.39 7.67 8.09
CA PRO A 105 -5.81 6.67 7.20
C PRO A 105 -6.59 6.51 5.89
N PRO A 106 -6.00 6.87 4.73
CA PRO A 106 -6.67 6.65 3.45
C PRO A 106 -6.68 5.16 3.09
N LEU A 107 -7.82 4.65 2.61
CA LEU A 107 -7.93 3.25 2.14
C LEU A 107 -6.96 2.95 0.98
N PHE A 108 -6.80 3.91 0.08
CA PHE A 108 -5.87 3.87 -1.05
C PHE A 108 -4.79 4.94 -0.88
N LEU A 109 -3.87 4.69 0.04
CA LEU A 109 -2.71 5.55 0.29
C LEU A 109 -1.89 5.82 -0.98
N ARG A 110 -1.39 7.05 -1.10
CA ARG A 110 -0.34 7.41 -2.03
C ARG A 110 0.88 7.91 -1.28
N ILE A 111 2.06 7.54 -1.77
CA ILE A 111 3.36 7.97 -1.25
C ILE A 111 4.06 8.71 -2.38
N ARG A 112 4.58 9.91 -2.10
CA ARG A 112 5.37 10.72 -3.03
C ARG A 112 6.72 11.08 -2.46
N ASP A 113 7.66 11.40 -3.34
CA ASP A 113 8.88 12.08 -2.93
C ASP A 113 8.70 13.61 -2.84
N LYS A 114 9.74 14.33 -2.40
CA LYS A 114 9.72 15.80 -2.30
C LYS A 114 9.61 16.47 -3.67
N SER A 115 10.08 15.78 -4.72
CA SER A 115 10.02 16.24 -6.10
C SER A 115 8.62 16.04 -6.73
N GLY A 116 7.69 15.39 -6.01
CA GLY A 116 6.31 15.16 -6.44
C GLY A 116 6.08 13.87 -7.23
N HIS A 117 7.11 13.05 -7.43
CA HIS A 117 6.97 11.77 -8.10
C HIS A 117 6.18 10.79 -7.23
N LEU A 118 5.31 10.02 -7.86
CA LEU A 118 4.59 8.94 -7.21
C LEU A 118 5.53 7.76 -6.95
N ILE A 119 5.71 7.40 -5.69
CA ILE A 119 6.59 6.30 -5.29
C ILE A 119 5.81 5.02 -5.04
N TYR A 120 4.64 5.12 -4.41
CA TYR A 120 3.80 3.96 -4.17
C TYR A 120 2.34 4.37 -4.14
N SER A 121 1.50 3.56 -4.78
CA SER A 121 0.05 3.69 -4.76
C SER A 121 -0.57 2.38 -5.21
N LEU A 122 -1.89 2.36 -5.32
CA LEU A 122 -2.63 1.25 -5.91
C LEU A 122 -2.09 0.81 -7.28
N SER A 123 -1.57 1.72 -8.11
CA SER A 123 -1.02 1.40 -9.44
C SER A 123 0.23 0.51 -9.43
N PHE A 124 0.90 0.37 -8.27
CA PHE A 124 2.09 -0.46 -8.13
C PHE A 124 1.76 -1.85 -7.59
N ALA A 125 0.55 -2.04 -7.06
CA ALA A 125 0.12 -3.25 -6.37
C ALA A 125 -0.60 -4.21 -7.31
N GLU A 126 -0.53 -5.51 -7.00
CA GLU A 126 -1.34 -6.51 -7.68
C GLU A 126 -2.75 -6.52 -7.11
N ARG A 127 -3.76 -6.52 -7.98
CA ARG A 127 -5.16 -6.40 -7.57
C ARG A 127 -5.56 -7.46 -6.56
N ASP A 128 -5.17 -8.71 -6.78
CA ASP A 128 -5.51 -9.82 -5.87
C ASP A 128 -4.85 -9.67 -4.50
N GLN A 129 -3.62 -9.13 -4.46
CA GLN A 129 -2.91 -8.84 -3.21
C GLN A 129 -3.60 -7.70 -2.44
N VAL A 130 -4.09 -6.67 -3.14
CA VAL A 130 -4.87 -5.59 -2.52
C VAL A 130 -6.19 -6.13 -1.97
N VAL A 131 -6.88 -7.01 -2.70
CA VAL A 131 -8.12 -7.64 -2.22
C VAL A 131 -7.87 -8.42 -0.94
N MET A 132 -6.85 -9.27 -0.91
CA MET A 132 -6.58 -10.16 0.22
C MET A 132 -6.00 -9.43 1.43
N ASN A 133 -5.04 -8.53 1.21
CA ASN A 133 -4.21 -7.95 2.27
C ASN A 133 -4.44 -6.44 2.49
N GLY A 134 -5.22 -5.77 1.62
CA GLY A 134 -5.26 -4.31 1.54
C GLY A 134 -3.97 -3.73 0.94
N LEU A 135 -3.97 -2.43 0.62
CA LEU A 135 -2.80 -1.77 0.02
C LEU A 135 -1.64 -1.57 1.02
N VAL A 136 -1.98 -1.20 2.25
CA VAL A 136 -1.06 -1.01 3.38
C VAL A 136 -1.73 -1.46 4.67
N SER A 137 -0.94 -1.78 5.70
CA SER A 137 -1.44 -1.94 7.07
C SER A 137 -1.07 -0.70 7.89
N TYR A 138 -2.01 -0.21 8.70
CA TYR A 138 -1.75 0.91 9.62
C TYR A 138 -1.52 0.38 11.03
N LEU A 139 -0.42 0.79 11.65
CA LEU A 139 -0.10 0.48 13.05
C LEU A 139 -0.10 1.76 13.88
N ALA A 140 -0.69 1.69 15.06
CA ALA A 140 -0.68 2.78 16.03
C ALA A 140 0.53 2.62 16.95
N GLY A 141 1.42 3.62 16.98
CA GLY A 141 2.57 3.67 17.89
C GLY A 141 3.75 2.74 17.52
N ASP A 142 4.77 2.73 18.39
CA ASP A 142 6.05 2.03 18.18
C ASP A 142 6.03 0.54 18.54
N ASP A 143 4.98 0.06 19.21
CA ASP A 143 4.93 -1.30 19.72
C ASP A 143 4.65 -2.33 18.60
N HIS A 144 5.63 -3.24 18.45
CA HIS A 144 5.68 -4.43 17.59
C HIS A 144 6.24 -4.30 16.16
N LEU A 145 7.08 -3.30 15.88
CA LEU A 145 7.75 -3.14 14.58
C LEU A 145 8.80 -4.21 14.22
N LEU A 146 9.08 -5.17 15.10
CA LEU A 146 10.04 -6.25 14.86
C LEU A 146 9.37 -7.56 14.39
N THR A 147 8.03 -7.66 14.46
CA THR A 147 7.30 -8.93 14.29
C THR A 147 5.97 -8.79 13.56
N HIS A 148 5.76 -7.73 12.77
CA HIS A 148 4.56 -7.68 11.95
C HIS A 148 4.73 -8.60 10.74
N ASP A 149 3.92 -9.66 10.66
CA ASP A 149 4.00 -10.73 9.65
C ASP A 149 4.09 -10.19 8.22
N ARG A 150 3.35 -9.12 7.92
CA ARG A 150 3.36 -8.43 6.62
C ARG A 150 4.76 -8.02 6.14
N VAL A 151 5.62 -7.53 7.03
CA VAL A 151 6.95 -6.97 6.65
C VAL A 151 8.12 -7.85 7.05
N GLY A 152 7.88 -8.94 7.79
CA GLY A 152 8.91 -9.91 8.18
C GLY A 152 10.01 -9.33 9.07
N SER A 153 11.17 -9.98 9.08
CA SER A 153 12.24 -9.74 10.06
C SER A 153 13.21 -8.60 9.72
N ARG A 154 13.30 -8.18 8.46
CA ARG A 154 14.26 -7.17 7.98
C ARG A 154 13.57 -6.12 7.09
N PRO A 155 12.64 -5.32 7.64
CA PRO A 155 11.97 -4.28 6.87
C PRO A 155 12.89 -3.12 6.52
N LEU A 156 12.66 -2.51 5.35
CA LEU A 156 13.20 -1.20 5.02
C LEU A 156 12.39 -0.13 5.77
N ARG A 157 13.03 0.61 6.68
CA ARG A 157 12.39 1.71 7.41
C ARG A 157 12.66 3.04 6.74
N ILE A 158 11.60 3.78 6.45
CA ILE A 158 11.63 5.10 5.83
C ILE A 158 10.82 6.05 6.71
N ARG A 159 11.34 7.25 6.94
CA ARG A 159 10.63 8.29 7.69
C ARG A 159 9.84 9.17 6.73
N ALA A 160 8.56 9.37 7.03
CA ALA A 160 7.76 10.39 6.36
C ALA A 160 8.23 11.79 6.77
N LEU A 161 8.27 12.69 5.81
CA LEU A 161 8.64 14.09 5.98
C LEU A 161 7.42 15.01 6.07
N ASN A 162 6.28 14.60 5.48
CA ASN A 162 5.03 15.34 5.55
C ASN A 162 3.83 14.46 5.19
N PHE A 163 2.62 14.98 5.43
CA PHE A 163 1.36 14.48 4.90
C PHE A 163 0.58 15.65 4.31
N ILE A 164 0.41 15.66 2.98
CA ILE A 164 -0.21 16.78 2.23
C ILE A 164 -1.21 16.18 1.25
N ASP A 165 -2.43 16.74 1.20
CA ASP A 165 -3.48 16.37 0.23
C ASP A 165 -3.80 14.86 0.19
N GLY A 166 -3.72 14.18 1.33
CA GLY A 166 -3.95 12.73 1.45
C GLY A 166 -2.73 11.85 1.14
N ASP A 167 -1.59 12.45 0.82
CA ASP A 167 -0.39 11.74 0.38
C ASP A 167 0.73 11.86 1.42
N LEU A 168 1.39 10.73 1.71
CA LEU A 168 2.60 10.73 2.52
C LEU A 168 3.80 11.16 1.67
N VAL A 169 4.58 12.09 2.17
CA VAL A 169 5.77 12.60 1.50
C VAL A 169 7.01 12.03 2.16
N ILE A 170 7.92 11.44 1.38
CA ILE A 170 9.21 10.91 1.81
C ILE A 170 10.37 11.66 1.13
N SER A 171 11.61 11.39 1.53
CA SER A 171 12.77 11.98 0.86
C SER A 171 12.97 11.40 -0.55
N ASP A 172 13.53 12.17 -1.49
CA ASP A 172 13.84 11.67 -2.85
C ASP A 172 14.84 10.50 -2.81
N ARG A 173 15.72 10.50 -1.79
CA ARG A 173 16.66 9.40 -1.56
C ARG A 173 15.91 8.11 -1.20
N ASP A 174 14.94 8.20 -0.30
CA ASP A 174 14.16 7.04 0.13
C ASP A 174 13.23 6.54 -0.97
N GLY A 175 12.66 7.46 -1.77
CA GLY A 175 11.90 7.10 -2.97
C GLY A 175 12.74 6.32 -3.98
N ARG A 176 13.98 6.76 -4.23
CA ARG A 176 14.94 5.97 -5.02
C ARG A 176 15.28 4.63 -4.38
N LEU A 177 15.39 4.56 -3.05
CA LEU A 177 15.68 3.30 -2.35
C LEU A 177 14.54 2.28 -2.48
N MET A 178 13.27 2.72 -2.42
CA MET A 178 12.10 1.87 -2.65
C MET A 178 12.09 1.31 -4.08
N HIS A 179 12.48 2.11 -5.07
CA HIS A 179 12.56 1.67 -6.47
C HIS A 179 13.90 1.03 -6.86
N GLY A 180 14.89 1.06 -5.97
CA GLY A 180 16.30 0.78 -6.29
C GLY A 180 16.66 -0.69 -6.42
N SER A 181 15.71 -1.61 -6.26
CA SER A 181 15.91 -3.02 -6.58
C SER A 181 14.63 -3.67 -7.10
N LYS A 182 14.79 -4.71 -7.91
CA LYS A 182 13.66 -5.54 -8.36
C LYS A 182 12.90 -6.15 -7.18
N HIS A 183 13.65 -6.55 -6.15
CA HIS A 183 13.09 -7.13 -4.94
C HIS A 183 12.19 -6.14 -4.19
N ASN A 184 12.61 -4.89 -4.02
CA ASN A 184 11.80 -3.88 -3.33
C ASN A 184 10.51 -3.56 -4.09
N ILE A 185 10.57 -3.57 -5.42
CA ILE A 185 9.39 -3.40 -6.27
C ILE A 185 8.42 -4.57 -6.11
N GLU A 186 8.93 -5.79 -6.00
CA GLU A 186 8.10 -6.97 -5.73
C GLU A 186 7.41 -6.87 -4.36
N LEU A 187 8.10 -6.37 -3.33
CA LEU A 187 7.48 -6.11 -2.03
C LEU A 187 6.30 -5.13 -2.14
N MET A 188 6.43 -4.09 -2.97
CA MET A 188 5.34 -3.14 -3.23
C MET A 188 4.18 -3.79 -4.01
N ARG A 189 4.48 -4.61 -5.03
CA ARG A 189 3.47 -5.38 -5.78
C ARG A 189 2.65 -6.30 -4.87
N GLN A 190 3.33 -6.95 -3.93
CA GLN A 190 2.74 -7.83 -2.91
C GLN A 190 2.13 -7.09 -1.72
N CYS A 191 2.04 -5.76 -1.79
CA CYS A 191 1.51 -4.90 -0.73
C CYS A 191 2.21 -5.09 0.63
N ARG A 192 3.50 -5.43 0.67
CA ARG A 192 4.28 -5.64 1.91
C ARG A 192 4.74 -4.32 2.52
N VAL A 193 3.77 -3.42 2.75
CA VAL A 193 3.98 -2.06 3.25
C VAL A 193 3.15 -1.84 4.52
N VAL A 194 3.80 -1.31 5.55
CA VAL A 194 3.19 -0.93 6.83
C VAL A 194 3.42 0.56 7.03
N VAL A 195 2.41 1.26 7.53
CA VAL A 195 2.49 2.67 7.89
C VAL A 195 2.25 2.81 9.38
N ILE A 196 3.20 3.43 10.07
CA ILE A 196 3.06 3.81 11.47
C ILE A 196 2.36 5.15 11.51
N ARG A 197 1.28 5.24 12.27
CA ARG A 197 0.60 6.48 12.56
C ARG A 197 0.69 6.80 14.05
N GLN A 198 0.50 8.07 14.38
CA GLN A 198 0.24 8.47 15.74
C GLN A 198 -0.99 7.70 16.27
N PRO A 199 -0.98 7.20 17.53
CA PRO A 199 -2.15 6.57 18.14
C PRO A 199 -3.40 7.45 18.08
#